data_AF-A0A3P9MAK0-F1
#
_entry.id   AF-A0A3P9MAK0-F1
#
_cell.length_a   1.000
_cell.length_b   1.000
_cell.length_c   1.000
_cell.angle_alpha   90.00
_cell.angle_beta   90.00
_cell.angle_gamma   90.00
#
_symmetry.space_group_name_H-M   'P 1'
#
loop_
_entity.id
_entity.type
_entity.pdbx_description
1 polymer ?
#
loop_
_entity_poly.entity_id
_entity_poly.type
_entity_poly.pdbx_seq_one_letter_code
_entity_poly.pdbx_strand_id
1 'polypeptide(L)'
;MMSVEAGTMSNSCFTGLLRGVWLLWQAVLVVGRGSSLWEVPPHHFSTTSNLSETLQWEPHCQYRHLQDRVKVTADIPPKLEGTWVSTRCEVRPGPQFLTRSYSFQPNRHFHALQHYYSDSSCGDPAYSLLIRGKIRLQQASWITPGGTEAEHHVTKVGIVVHSISAKQTLAARLPQTCTDVSLDRVVPGKLFELYNTRAGRGCLAALGFSMMEMSLVRVQTQHHSHGGKVQELFLGDIHTDWIQRTLHRPTGYQQPLQNAMHHIHPCPVCALVYRSSEKRPPVLPRSPALPLSLDGRWVSQRCETRPSVLFLTRDFTFDSGQQAWEGVYRHYSDPACSQPTFTLRAFGHYAQGNPSAKILGTSEFVFKVSQVSVTTMDKQIVKLLNKTRPGKCGPAGGWEEGVEQDLTPTDGCTVLGIKLPHKEFELLKMELDHRKHLLLFTGERPTDGTSPDRPLRRPTSFQAPMVLCSGGDMQFSHSGKQLKLSSGVEKVTQVVLLWFASVLCCRLCVY
;
A
#
# COMPACT_ATOMS: atom_id res chain seq x y z
N MET A 1 -60.03 -31.11 32.40
CA MET A 1 -60.00 -31.97 31.20
C MET A 1 -58.58 -31.92 30.66
N MET A 2 -57.85 -33.03 30.82
CA MET A 2 -56.57 -33.45 30.19
C MET A 2 -55.43 -32.41 30.15
N SER A 3 -54.41 -32.48 31.02
CA SER A 3 -53.25 -33.41 31.05
C SER A 3 -52.43 -33.42 29.76
N VAL A 4 -51.17 -32.95 29.87
CA VAL A 4 -50.07 -33.26 28.96
C VAL A 4 -48.86 -33.68 29.81
N GLU A 5 -48.39 -34.89 29.51
CA GLU A 5 -47.27 -35.66 30.09
C GLU A 5 -45.92 -34.92 29.97
N ALA A 6 -45.06 -34.88 30.99
CA ALA A 6 -44.13 -35.92 31.49
C ALA A 6 -43.21 -36.49 30.37
N GLY A 7 -41.89 -36.54 30.48
CA GLY A 7 -40.94 -36.19 31.52
C GLY A 7 -39.53 -36.59 31.06
N THR A 8 -38.48 -36.21 31.78
CA THR A 8 -37.26 -37.00 31.95
C THR A 8 -36.32 -36.34 32.96
N MET A 9 -36.24 -36.92 34.16
CA MET A 9 -35.04 -36.89 34.99
C MET A 9 -34.87 -38.29 35.58
N SER A 10 -33.67 -38.84 35.43
CA SER A 10 -33.07 -39.87 36.29
C SER A 10 -31.64 -39.39 36.54
N ASN A 11 -31.30 -38.96 37.76
CA ASN A 11 -30.75 -39.79 38.84
C ASN A 11 -29.49 -40.54 38.38
N SER A 12 -28.35 -40.50 39.05
CA SER A 12 -28.02 -40.04 40.41
C SER A 12 -26.54 -40.40 40.68
N CYS A 13 -25.86 -39.60 41.51
CA CYS A 13 -25.02 -39.99 42.68
C CYS A 13 -24.08 -41.22 42.62
N PHE A 14 -22.93 -41.30 43.29
CA PHE A 14 -22.29 -40.57 44.39
C PHE A 14 -20.88 -41.20 44.47
N THR A 15 -19.79 -40.46 44.69
CA THR A 15 -18.93 -40.42 45.91
C THR A 15 -17.47 -40.60 45.45
N GLY A 16 -16.45 -39.94 45.99
CA GLY A 16 -16.32 -38.95 47.05
C GLY A 16 -14.82 -38.59 47.24
N LEU A 17 -14.54 -37.80 48.29
CA LEU A 17 -13.22 -37.41 48.85
C LEU A 17 -12.55 -36.21 48.14
N LEU A 18 -12.25 -35.06 48.77
CA LEU A 18 -11.92 -34.77 50.16
C LEU A 18 -12.23 -33.31 50.58
N ARG A 19 -12.62 -33.18 51.85
CA ARG A 19 -12.65 -31.95 52.65
C ARG A 19 -11.24 -31.54 53.09
N GLY A 20 -11.00 -30.24 53.23
CA GLY A 20 -9.88 -29.67 53.98
C GLY A 20 -9.92 -28.15 53.96
N VAL A 21 -10.44 -27.55 55.03
CA VAL A 21 -10.62 -26.10 55.24
C VAL A 21 -9.52 -25.59 56.19
N TRP A 22 -9.12 -24.31 56.02
CA TRP A 22 -8.41 -23.41 56.96
C TRP A 22 -6.87 -23.57 57.04
N LEU A 23 -6.02 -22.53 56.95
CA LEU A 23 -6.09 -21.14 57.44
C LEU A 23 -4.92 -20.27 56.88
N LEU A 24 -5.04 -18.93 57.05
CA LEU A 24 -4.02 -17.85 57.06
C LEU A 24 -3.73 -17.01 55.79
N TRP A 25 -4.49 -15.91 55.71
CA TRP A 25 -4.08 -14.49 55.64
C TRP A 25 -2.93 -13.97 54.74
N GLN A 26 -3.32 -12.91 54.01
CA GLN A 26 -2.56 -11.80 53.38
C GLN A 26 -2.11 -11.95 51.91
N ALA A 27 -2.78 -11.23 51.01
CA ALA A 27 -2.22 -10.01 50.38
C ALA A 27 -3.20 -9.39 49.36
N VAL A 28 -3.72 -8.21 49.74
CA VAL A 28 -4.01 -7.01 48.93
C VAL A 28 -4.78 -7.16 47.60
N LEU A 29 -6.05 -6.73 47.64
CA LEU A 29 -6.80 -6.22 46.50
C LEU A 29 -6.18 -4.91 45.99
N VAL A 30 -5.67 -4.90 44.76
CA VAL A 30 -5.56 -3.67 43.96
C VAL A 30 -6.49 -3.80 42.76
N VAL A 31 -7.53 -2.98 42.77
CA VAL A 31 -8.37 -2.69 41.61
C VAL A 31 -7.48 -2.03 40.56
N GLY A 32 -7.14 -2.78 39.51
CA GLY A 32 -6.43 -2.27 38.34
C GLY A 32 -7.33 -1.35 37.51
N ARG A 33 -7.27 -0.06 37.79
CA ARG A 33 -7.76 1.01 36.92
C ARG A 33 -6.94 0.95 35.62
N GLY A 34 -7.63 0.86 34.47
CA GLY A 34 -6.99 0.79 33.15
C GLY A 34 -5.98 1.91 32.96
N SER A 35 -4.71 1.55 32.78
CA SER A 35 -3.63 2.47 32.51
C SER A 35 -3.76 3.01 31.08
N SER A 36 -3.98 4.32 30.96
CA SER A 36 -3.75 5.05 29.72
C SER A 36 -2.29 4.92 29.33
N LEU A 37 -2.03 4.13 28.30
CA LEU A 37 -0.80 4.25 27.52
C LEU A 37 -0.79 5.69 26.94
N TRP A 38 0.35 6.37 26.93
CA TRP A 38 0.61 7.71 26.35
C TRP A 38 0.46 8.93 27.28
N GLU A 39 1.46 9.16 28.12
CA GLU A 39 1.95 10.50 28.46
C GLU A 39 3.47 10.50 28.25
N VAL A 40 3.94 11.35 27.34
CA VAL A 40 5.38 11.65 27.16
C VAL A 40 5.65 12.90 28.01
N PRO A 41 6.63 12.91 28.93
CA PRO A 41 6.86 14.06 29.81
C PRO A 41 7.31 15.30 29.02
N PRO A 42 6.85 16.51 29.36
CA PRO A 42 7.49 17.73 28.89
C PRO A 42 8.77 17.94 29.70
N HIS A 43 9.94 17.85 29.07
CA HIS A 43 11.16 18.38 29.66
C HIS A 43 11.19 19.89 29.50
N HIS A 44 11.22 20.59 30.63
CA HIS A 44 11.62 21.99 30.68
C HIS A 44 13.12 22.09 30.43
N PHE A 45 13.52 22.91 29.46
CA PHE A 45 14.86 23.47 29.43
C PHE A 45 14.80 24.98 29.31
N SER A 46 15.41 25.62 30.29
CA SER A 46 15.72 27.04 30.38
C SER A 46 16.76 27.43 29.33
N THR A 47 16.57 28.63 28.82
CA THR A 47 17.33 29.34 27.79
C THR A 47 18.81 29.52 28.15
N THR A 48 19.71 29.21 27.22
CA THR A 48 20.72 30.11 26.61
C THR A 48 21.85 29.30 25.97
N SER A 49 21.95 29.35 24.64
CA SER A 49 23.22 29.52 23.91
C SER A 49 22.91 29.56 22.41
N ASN A 50 23.34 30.66 21.79
CA ASN A 50 23.28 30.89 20.35
C ASN A 50 24.22 29.92 19.64
N LEU A 51 23.68 28.92 18.96
CA LEU A 51 24.35 28.21 17.88
C LEU A 51 23.35 28.03 16.74
N SER A 52 23.32 29.02 15.86
CA SER A 52 22.73 28.91 14.52
C SER A 52 23.65 28.03 13.68
N GLU A 53 23.55 26.71 13.81
CA GLU A 53 24.02 25.79 12.79
C GLU A 53 22.82 25.34 11.96
N THR A 54 22.49 26.17 10.97
CA THR A 54 21.76 25.71 9.80
C THR A 54 22.61 24.63 9.13
N LEU A 55 22.25 23.37 9.36
CA LEU A 55 22.70 22.21 8.60
C LEU A 55 22.32 22.41 7.12
N GLN A 56 23.18 23.12 6.40
CA GLN A 56 23.06 23.37 4.98
C GLN A 56 23.50 22.09 4.24
N TRP A 57 22.58 21.13 4.13
CA TRP A 57 22.80 19.90 3.36
C TRP A 57 22.90 20.22 1.87
N GLU A 58 23.96 19.71 1.22
CA GLU A 58 24.13 19.78 -0.22
C GLU A 58 22.92 19.16 -0.96
N PRO A 59 22.37 19.82 -2.01
CA PRO A 59 21.06 19.47 -2.53
C PRO A 59 21.04 18.31 -3.54
N HIS A 60 22.17 17.64 -3.81
CA HIS A 60 22.29 16.74 -4.94
C HIS A 60 22.11 15.27 -4.57
N CYS A 61 20.85 14.85 -4.40
CA CYS A 61 20.53 13.44 -4.49
C CYS A 61 20.76 12.96 -5.94
N GLN A 62 21.62 11.95 -6.14
CA GLN A 62 22.07 11.47 -7.46
C GLN A 62 20.93 10.95 -8.37
N TYR A 63 19.72 10.77 -7.84
CA TYR A 63 18.55 10.38 -8.64
C TYR A 63 18.11 11.46 -9.66
N ARG A 64 18.36 12.75 -9.41
CA ARG A 64 18.06 13.81 -10.38
C ARG A 64 18.88 13.64 -11.66
N HIS A 65 20.15 13.26 -11.53
CA HIS A 65 21.05 12.98 -12.65
C HIS A 65 20.70 11.71 -13.46
N LEU A 66 19.97 10.75 -12.89
CA LEU A 66 19.48 9.58 -13.64
C LEU A 66 18.36 9.95 -14.61
N GLN A 67 17.53 10.95 -14.28
CA GLN A 67 16.51 11.47 -15.19
C GLN A 67 17.10 12.31 -16.32
N ASP A 68 18.18 13.06 -16.09
CA ASP A 68 18.84 13.85 -17.15
C ASP A 68 19.36 12.99 -18.33
N ARG A 69 19.61 11.69 -18.10
CA ARG A 69 20.04 10.74 -19.14
C ARG A 69 18.89 9.99 -19.82
N VAL A 70 17.65 10.23 -19.39
CA VAL A 70 16.47 9.50 -19.85
C VAL A 70 15.43 10.49 -20.37
N LYS A 71 15.25 10.52 -21.69
CA LYS A 71 14.20 11.36 -22.28
C LYS A 71 12.86 10.68 -22.09
N VAL A 72 11.93 11.33 -21.40
CA VAL A 72 10.56 10.82 -21.21
C VAL A 72 9.59 11.52 -22.16
N THR A 73 8.78 10.75 -22.88
CA THR A 73 7.74 11.26 -23.79
C THR A 73 6.38 10.64 -23.44
N ALA A 74 5.30 11.41 -23.63
CA ALA A 74 3.94 10.94 -23.44
C ALA A 74 3.01 11.59 -24.48
N ASP A 75 2.55 10.80 -25.44
CA ASP A 75 1.68 11.27 -26.52
C ASP A 75 0.21 11.30 -26.05
N ILE A 76 -0.57 12.24 -26.60
CA ILE A 76 -2.00 12.42 -26.30
C ILE A 76 -2.77 12.56 -27.63
N PRO A 77 -3.62 11.59 -28.01
CA PRO A 77 -3.85 10.30 -27.33
C PRO A 77 -2.65 9.34 -27.49
N PRO A 78 -2.42 8.42 -26.53
CA PRO A 78 -1.33 7.46 -26.60
C PRO A 78 -1.59 6.30 -27.57
N LYS A 79 -0.52 5.62 -27.99
CA LYS A 79 -0.60 4.30 -28.65
C LYS A 79 -0.66 3.19 -27.62
N LEU A 80 -1.74 2.42 -27.60
CA LEU A 80 -1.98 1.36 -26.60
C LEU A 80 -1.56 -0.03 -27.06
N GLU A 81 -1.28 -0.23 -28.36
CA GLU A 81 -1.10 -1.55 -28.95
C GLU A 81 -0.03 -2.38 -28.23
N GLY A 82 -0.33 -3.66 -28.04
CA GLY A 82 0.55 -4.61 -27.36
C GLY A 82 -0.01 -5.07 -26.02
N THR A 83 0.84 -5.77 -25.27
CA THR A 83 0.50 -6.36 -23.96
C THR A 83 1.24 -5.64 -22.86
N TRP A 84 0.53 -5.28 -21.80
CA TRP A 84 1.02 -4.53 -20.64
C TRP A 84 0.82 -5.37 -19.39
N VAL A 85 1.88 -5.56 -18.61
CA VAL A 85 1.91 -6.50 -17.49
C VAL A 85 2.37 -5.86 -16.20
N SER A 86 1.86 -6.35 -15.07
CA SER A 86 2.40 -5.99 -13.75
C SER A 86 3.84 -6.45 -13.61
N THR A 87 4.66 -5.62 -12.97
CA THR A 87 6.07 -5.93 -12.69
C THR A 87 6.30 -6.53 -11.31
N ARG A 88 5.26 -6.56 -10.46
CA ARG A 88 5.23 -7.09 -9.09
C ARG A 88 3.81 -7.46 -8.68
N CYS A 89 3.66 -8.03 -7.48
CA CYS A 89 2.34 -8.18 -6.83
C CYS A 89 1.79 -6.79 -6.48
N GLU A 90 0.60 -6.47 -6.96
CA GLU A 90 -0.06 -5.20 -6.68
C GLU A 90 -0.96 -5.33 -5.46
N VAL A 91 -1.03 -4.29 -4.63
CA VAL A 91 -1.89 -4.21 -3.45
C VAL A 91 -2.86 -3.06 -3.63
N ARG A 92 -4.14 -3.39 -3.83
CA ARG A 92 -5.26 -2.45 -3.95
C ARG A 92 -5.93 -2.25 -2.59
N PRO A 93 -6.64 -1.12 -2.36
CA PRO A 93 -7.40 -0.90 -1.13
C PRO A 93 -8.38 -2.06 -0.86
N GLY A 94 -8.67 -2.36 0.40
CA GLY A 94 -9.64 -3.40 0.77
C GLY A 94 -9.15 -4.48 1.73
N PRO A 95 -7.86 -4.83 1.83
CA PRO A 95 -6.86 -4.96 0.75
C PRO A 95 -7.29 -5.97 -0.34
N GLN A 96 -6.70 -5.87 -1.53
CA GLN A 96 -6.75 -6.92 -2.55
C GLN A 96 -5.39 -7.11 -3.22
N PHE A 97 -5.00 -8.35 -3.45
CA PHE A 97 -3.72 -8.70 -4.05
C PHE A 97 -3.93 -9.21 -5.47
N LEU A 98 -3.22 -8.63 -6.44
CA LEU A 98 -3.42 -9.00 -7.84
C LEU A 98 -2.20 -8.82 -8.74
N THR A 99 -2.27 -9.46 -9.90
CA THR A 99 -1.45 -9.14 -11.08
C THR A 99 -2.37 -8.91 -12.28
N ARG A 100 -1.93 -8.10 -13.23
CA ARG A 100 -2.70 -7.64 -14.40
C ARG A 100 -1.91 -7.88 -15.69
N SER A 101 -2.61 -8.32 -16.73
CA SER A 101 -2.07 -8.48 -18.09
C SER A 101 -3.11 -8.00 -19.12
N TYR A 102 -2.91 -6.79 -19.65
CA TYR A 102 -3.87 -6.12 -20.53
C TYR A 102 -3.30 -6.02 -21.94
N SER A 103 -4.04 -6.54 -22.91
CA SER A 103 -3.65 -6.55 -24.31
C SER A 103 -4.62 -5.72 -25.13
N PHE A 104 -4.09 -4.78 -25.90
CA PHE A 104 -4.86 -3.91 -26.80
C PHE A 104 -4.50 -4.22 -28.25
N GLN A 105 -5.52 -4.37 -29.08
CA GLN A 105 -5.41 -4.67 -30.50
C GLN A 105 -5.62 -3.40 -31.33
N PRO A 106 -5.05 -3.33 -32.56
CA PRO A 106 -5.24 -2.18 -33.45
C PRO A 106 -6.70 -1.86 -33.79
N ASN A 107 -7.57 -2.86 -33.73
CA ASN A 107 -9.02 -2.73 -33.97
C ASN A 107 -9.80 -2.22 -32.74
N ARG A 108 -9.13 -1.63 -31.74
CA ARG A 108 -9.68 -1.12 -30.47
C ARG A 108 -10.23 -2.17 -29.51
N HIS A 109 -10.09 -3.45 -29.81
CA HIS A 109 -10.47 -4.50 -28.85
C HIS A 109 -9.40 -4.62 -27.79
N PHE A 110 -9.84 -4.89 -26.57
CA PHE A 110 -8.94 -5.23 -25.48
C PHE A 110 -9.31 -6.57 -24.86
N HIS A 111 -8.29 -7.20 -24.31
CA HIS A 111 -8.37 -8.39 -23.50
C HIS A 111 -7.57 -8.15 -22.22
N ALA A 112 -8.23 -8.21 -21.07
CA ALA A 112 -7.61 -7.99 -19.77
C ALA A 112 -7.73 -9.25 -18.91
N LEU A 113 -6.60 -9.67 -18.35
CA LEU A 113 -6.54 -10.66 -17.28
C LEU A 113 -6.23 -9.94 -15.97
N GLN A 114 -7.03 -10.20 -14.95
CA GLN A 114 -6.72 -9.83 -13.56
C GLN A 114 -6.68 -11.11 -12.74
N HIS A 115 -5.52 -11.47 -12.21
CA HIS A 115 -5.37 -12.61 -11.30
C HIS A 115 -5.40 -12.11 -9.87
N TYR A 116 -6.33 -12.59 -9.05
CA TYR A 116 -6.46 -12.25 -7.64
C TYR A 116 -5.90 -13.35 -6.75
N TYR A 117 -5.29 -12.96 -5.65
CA TYR A 117 -4.58 -13.85 -4.73
C TYR A 117 -5.08 -13.71 -3.30
N SER A 118 -4.87 -14.76 -2.51
CA SER A 118 -5.19 -14.77 -1.08
C SER A 118 -4.13 -14.10 -0.22
N ASP A 119 -2.93 -13.86 -0.76
CA ASP A 119 -1.77 -13.38 -0.03
C ASP A 119 -1.07 -12.19 -0.73
N SER A 120 -0.34 -11.39 0.04
CA SER A 120 0.36 -10.18 -0.43
C SER A 120 1.63 -10.47 -1.24
N SER A 121 2.04 -11.74 -1.37
CA SER A 121 3.16 -12.15 -2.23
C SER A 121 2.71 -12.64 -3.60
N CYS A 122 1.39 -12.73 -3.85
CA CYS A 122 0.80 -13.32 -5.05
C CYS A 122 1.31 -14.77 -5.28
N GLY A 123 1.41 -15.53 -4.18
CA GLY A 123 1.85 -16.93 -4.18
C GLY A 123 0.69 -17.93 -4.25
N ASP A 124 -0.49 -17.54 -3.75
CA ASP A 124 -1.67 -18.39 -3.59
C ASP A 124 -2.85 -17.83 -4.42
N PRO A 125 -3.03 -18.29 -5.68
CA PRO A 125 -4.08 -17.79 -6.55
C PRO A 125 -5.48 -18.11 -6.02
N ALA A 126 -6.35 -17.10 -5.97
CA ALA A 126 -7.74 -17.22 -5.51
C ALA A 126 -8.70 -17.39 -6.69
N TYR A 127 -8.69 -16.44 -7.63
CA TYR A 127 -9.49 -16.48 -8.85
C TYR A 127 -8.87 -15.60 -9.94
N SER A 128 -9.36 -15.72 -11.16
CA SER A 128 -8.91 -14.90 -12.29
C SER A 128 -10.11 -14.39 -13.08
N LEU A 129 -10.06 -13.12 -13.45
CA LEU A 129 -11.04 -12.50 -14.32
C LEU A 129 -10.48 -12.38 -15.73
N LEU A 130 -11.31 -12.77 -16.68
CA LEU A 130 -11.10 -12.60 -18.11
C LEU A 130 -12.09 -11.54 -18.61
N ILE A 131 -11.59 -10.37 -18.98
CA ILE A 131 -12.40 -9.25 -19.45
C ILE A 131 -12.10 -9.02 -20.92
N ARG A 132 -13.15 -8.88 -21.73
CA ARG A 132 -13.04 -8.49 -23.13
C ARG A 132 -13.92 -7.29 -23.41
N GLY A 133 -13.44 -6.38 -24.25
CA GLY A 133 -14.21 -5.21 -24.60
C GLY A 133 -13.60 -4.41 -25.74
N LYS A 134 -14.09 -3.18 -25.88
CA LYS A 134 -13.54 -2.17 -26.78
C LYS A 134 -13.18 -0.93 -25.98
N ILE A 135 -12.12 -0.25 -26.38
CA ILE A 135 -11.69 1.03 -25.81
C ILE A 135 -11.53 2.07 -26.92
N ARG A 136 -12.03 3.28 -26.69
CA ARG A 136 -11.88 4.42 -27.59
C ARG A 136 -11.24 5.55 -26.81
N LEU A 137 -10.05 5.94 -27.24
CA LEU A 137 -9.39 7.15 -26.75
C LEU A 137 -10.15 8.36 -27.25
N GLN A 138 -10.36 9.33 -26.36
CA GLN A 138 -11.07 10.57 -26.64
C GLN A 138 -10.08 11.75 -26.54
N GLN A 139 -10.45 12.81 -25.84
CA GLN A 139 -9.62 14.00 -25.62
C GLN A 139 -8.59 13.85 -24.50
N ALA A 140 -7.68 14.84 -24.42
CA ALA A 140 -6.87 15.08 -23.24
C ALA A 140 -7.78 15.30 -22.01
N SER A 141 -7.39 14.75 -20.85
CA SER A 141 -8.14 14.97 -19.62
C SER A 141 -7.96 16.39 -19.11
N TRP A 142 -9.09 17.06 -18.86
CA TRP A 142 -9.13 18.38 -18.25
C TRP A 142 -8.95 18.32 -16.72
N ILE A 143 -9.33 17.20 -16.10
CA ILE A 143 -9.17 16.99 -14.64
C ILE A 143 -7.75 16.57 -14.31
N THR A 144 -7.15 15.71 -15.13
CA THR A 144 -5.81 15.17 -14.89
C THR A 144 -4.90 15.52 -16.06
N PRO A 145 -4.27 16.72 -16.05
CA PRO A 145 -3.44 17.19 -17.14
C PRO A 145 -2.39 16.17 -17.60
N GLY A 146 -2.29 15.99 -18.91
CA GLY A 146 -1.40 14.99 -19.49
C GLY A 146 -1.94 13.55 -19.49
N GLY A 147 -3.14 13.31 -18.98
CA GLY A 147 -3.90 12.08 -19.22
C GLY A 147 -4.73 12.15 -20.49
N THR A 148 -5.20 11.00 -20.95
CA THR A 148 -6.20 10.87 -22.02
C THR A 148 -7.46 10.24 -21.46
N GLU A 149 -8.61 10.88 -21.68
CA GLU A 149 -9.91 10.28 -21.35
C GLU A 149 -10.25 9.20 -22.38
N ALA A 150 -10.85 8.12 -21.92
CA ALA A 150 -11.24 7.01 -22.78
C ALA A 150 -12.61 6.48 -22.41
N GLU A 151 -13.34 6.05 -23.43
CA GLU A 151 -14.59 5.33 -23.27
C GLU A 151 -14.31 3.85 -23.47
N HIS A 152 -14.85 3.01 -22.59
CA HIS A 152 -14.69 1.56 -22.69
C HIS A 152 -16.04 0.86 -22.59
N HIS A 153 -16.20 -0.20 -23.37
CA HIS A 153 -17.38 -1.05 -23.34
C HIS A 153 -16.94 -2.48 -23.10
N VAL A 154 -17.31 -3.02 -21.95
CA VAL A 154 -17.11 -4.43 -21.62
C VAL A 154 -18.13 -5.25 -22.40
N THR A 155 -17.64 -6.27 -23.12
CA THR A 155 -18.46 -7.18 -23.92
C THR A 155 -18.67 -8.53 -23.25
N LYS A 156 -17.67 -8.99 -22.49
CA LYS A 156 -17.68 -10.27 -21.79
C LYS A 156 -16.81 -10.22 -20.56
N VAL A 157 -17.29 -10.83 -19.47
CA VAL A 157 -16.53 -11.09 -18.26
C VAL A 157 -16.67 -12.57 -17.92
N GLY A 158 -15.54 -13.26 -17.80
CA GLY A 158 -15.47 -14.62 -17.28
C GLY A 158 -14.66 -14.67 -16.00
N ILE A 159 -14.93 -15.66 -15.16
CA ILE A 159 -14.19 -15.95 -13.94
C ILE A 159 -13.71 -17.41 -13.94
N VAL A 160 -12.49 -17.64 -13.49
CA VAL A 160 -12.00 -18.96 -13.09
C VAL A 160 -11.66 -18.89 -11.61
N VAL A 161 -12.28 -19.74 -10.80
CA VAL A 161 -11.98 -19.83 -9.37
C VAL A 161 -10.93 -20.93 -9.16
N HIS A 162 -9.87 -20.65 -8.41
CA HIS A 162 -8.71 -21.55 -8.25
C HIS A 162 -8.69 -22.28 -6.91
N SER A 163 -9.42 -21.79 -5.91
CA SER A 163 -9.48 -22.42 -4.59
C SER A 163 -10.90 -22.51 -4.03
N ILE A 164 -11.13 -23.49 -3.15
CA ILE A 164 -12.42 -23.69 -2.47
C ILE A 164 -12.73 -22.50 -1.54
N SER A 165 -11.72 -21.97 -0.84
CA SER A 165 -11.89 -20.79 0.02
C SER A 165 -12.29 -19.54 -0.77
N ALA A 166 -11.71 -19.34 -1.96
CA ALA A 166 -12.11 -18.25 -2.85
C ALA A 166 -13.54 -18.42 -3.33
N LYS A 167 -13.96 -19.65 -3.69
CA LYS A 167 -15.35 -19.95 -4.06
C LYS A 167 -16.33 -19.55 -2.95
N GLN A 168 -16.08 -20.01 -1.72
CA GLN A 168 -16.93 -19.69 -0.56
C GLN A 168 -16.97 -18.18 -0.29
N THR A 169 -15.82 -17.51 -0.36
CA THR A 169 -15.72 -16.06 -0.15
C THR A 169 -16.51 -15.28 -1.21
N LEU A 170 -16.41 -15.68 -2.47
CA LEU A 170 -17.14 -15.03 -3.56
C LEU A 170 -18.64 -15.30 -3.48
N ALA A 171 -19.06 -16.52 -3.15
CA ALA A 171 -20.47 -16.86 -2.94
C ALA A 171 -21.08 -16.06 -1.79
N ALA A 172 -20.38 -15.93 -0.66
CA ALA A 172 -20.83 -15.17 0.50
C ALA A 172 -20.97 -13.65 0.23
N ARG A 173 -20.27 -13.12 -0.78
CA ARG A 173 -20.36 -11.70 -1.17
C ARG A 173 -21.54 -11.39 -2.07
N LEU A 174 -22.14 -12.39 -2.71
CA LEU A 174 -23.27 -12.16 -3.61
C LEU A 174 -24.55 -11.94 -2.81
N PRO A 175 -25.25 -10.80 -3.02
CA PRO A 175 -26.59 -10.59 -2.50
C PRO A 175 -27.54 -11.71 -2.94
N GLN A 176 -28.54 -12.01 -2.12
CA GLN A 176 -29.59 -12.99 -2.45
C GLN A 176 -30.38 -12.61 -3.73
N THR A 177 -30.37 -11.33 -4.12
CA THR A 177 -30.96 -10.84 -5.36
C THR A 177 -30.20 -11.27 -6.62
N CYS A 178 -28.96 -11.77 -6.48
CA CYS A 178 -28.14 -12.28 -7.58
C CYS A 178 -28.52 -13.72 -7.96
N THR A 179 -29.77 -13.94 -8.35
CA THR A 179 -30.30 -15.28 -8.69
C THR A 179 -29.67 -15.87 -9.95
N ASP A 180 -29.18 -15.03 -10.86
CA ASP A 180 -28.58 -15.42 -12.14
C ASP A 180 -27.12 -15.89 -12.04
N VAL A 181 -26.44 -15.61 -10.91
CA VAL A 181 -25.02 -15.92 -10.70
C VAL A 181 -24.90 -16.84 -9.49
N SER A 182 -24.99 -18.15 -9.70
CA SER A 182 -24.78 -19.14 -8.63
C SER A 182 -23.32 -19.58 -8.59
N LEU A 183 -22.49 -18.85 -7.83
CA LEU A 183 -21.07 -19.21 -7.65
C LEU A 183 -20.88 -20.51 -6.86
N ASP A 184 -21.90 -20.98 -6.14
CA ASP A 184 -21.91 -22.30 -5.50
C ASP A 184 -21.78 -23.45 -6.51
N ARG A 185 -22.20 -23.24 -7.75
CA ARG A 185 -22.10 -24.22 -8.83
C ARG A 185 -20.82 -24.12 -9.65
N VAL A 186 -19.98 -23.11 -9.37
CA VAL A 186 -18.68 -22.98 -10.05
C VAL A 186 -17.77 -24.13 -9.63
N VAL A 187 -17.24 -24.80 -10.65
CA VAL A 187 -16.22 -25.85 -10.50
C VAL A 187 -14.86 -25.17 -10.59
N PRO A 188 -13.97 -25.34 -9.59
CA PRO A 188 -12.62 -24.79 -9.64
C PRO A 188 -11.88 -25.16 -10.93
N GLY A 189 -11.13 -24.22 -11.48
CA GLY A 189 -10.38 -24.38 -12.73
C GLY A 189 -11.21 -24.32 -14.02
N LYS A 190 -12.55 -24.26 -13.94
CA LYS A 190 -13.42 -24.06 -15.10
C LYS A 190 -13.80 -22.59 -15.25
N LEU A 191 -13.84 -22.14 -16.51
CA LEU A 191 -14.30 -20.80 -16.86
C LEU A 191 -15.82 -20.74 -16.72
N PHE A 192 -16.28 -19.78 -15.93
CA PHE A 192 -17.68 -19.44 -15.75
C PHE A 192 -17.93 -18.04 -16.32
N GLU A 193 -18.97 -17.88 -17.14
CA GLU A 193 -19.33 -16.58 -17.72
C GLU A 193 -20.14 -15.78 -16.70
N LEU A 194 -19.60 -14.65 -16.25
CA LEU A 194 -20.28 -13.72 -15.33
C LEU A 194 -21.16 -12.73 -16.09
N TYR A 195 -20.71 -12.29 -17.27
CA TYR A 195 -21.40 -11.28 -18.06
C TYR A 195 -21.10 -11.45 -19.55
N ASN A 196 -22.09 -11.14 -20.37
CA ASN A 196 -22.01 -11.05 -21.82
C ASN A 196 -23.14 -10.13 -22.31
N THR A 197 -22.87 -9.29 -23.30
CA THR A 197 -23.84 -8.34 -23.87
C THR A 197 -25.13 -9.00 -24.34
N ARG A 198 -25.09 -10.26 -24.78
CA ARG A 198 -26.26 -11.03 -25.22
C ARG A 198 -27.10 -11.60 -24.08
N ALA A 199 -26.47 -11.93 -22.95
CA ALA A 199 -27.12 -12.65 -21.85
C ALA A 199 -27.58 -11.74 -20.71
N GLY A 200 -27.07 -10.51 -20.61
CA GLY A 200 -27.58 -9.48 -19.69
C GLY A 200 -27.39 -9.76 -18.19
N ARG A 201 -26.61 -10.77 -17.80
CA ARG A 201 -26.53 -11.20 -16.39
C ARG A 201 -25.66 -10.26 -15.57
N GLY A 202 -26.29 -9.58 -14.61
CA GLY A 202 -25.69 -8.57 -13.76
C GLY A 202 -25.62 -9.01 -12.31
N CYS A 203 -24.39 -9.12 -11.78
CA CYS A 203 -24.03 -8.91 -10.37
C CYS A 203 -22.55 -8.54 -10.22
N LEU A 204 -21.95 -8.03 -11.31
CA LEU A 204 -20.56 -7.62 -11.36
C LEU A 204 -20.23 -6.59 -10.27
N ALA A 205 -21.11 -5.60 -10.08
CA ALA A 205 -20.95 -4.59 -9.04
C ALA A 205 -20.91 -5.18 -7.62
N ALA A 206 -21.71 -6.22 -7.34
CA ALA A 206 -21.69 -6.91 -6.05
C ALA A 206 -20.37 -7.65 -5.80
N LEU A 207 -19.74 -8.14 -6.86
CA LEU A 207 -18.37 -8.69 -6.82
C LEU A 207 -17.30 -7.59 -6.80
N GLY A 208 -17.68 -6.32 -6.78
CA GLY A 208 -16.82 -5.13 -6.88
C GLY A 208 -16.05 -5.06 -8.18
N PHE A 209 -16.55 -5.70 -9.23
CA PHE A 209 -15.98 -5.57 -10.56
C PHE A 209 -16.20 -4.15 -11.07
N SER A 210 -15.10 -3.55 -11.52
CA SER A 210 -15.09 -2.24 -12.15
C SER A 210 -13.95 -2.22 -13.17
N MET A 211 -14.20 -1.60 -14.32
CA MET A 211 -13.18 -1.27 -15.32
C MET A 211 -13.02 0.25 -15.46
N MET A 212 -13.48 1.03 -14.46
CA MET A 212 -13.39 2.50 -14.48
C MET A 212 -11.95 3.01 -14.61
N GLU A 213 -10.95 2.23 -14.19
CA GLU A 213 -9.53 2.50 -14.44
C GLU A 213 -9.17 2.72 -15.93
N MET A 214 -9.96 2.15 -16.86
CA MET A 214 -9.77 2.33 -18.31
C MET A 214 -10.29 3.68 -18.82
N SER A 215 -10.97 4.46 -17.99
CA SER A 215 -11.51 5.78 -18.39
C SER A 215 -10.45 6.89 -18.41
N LEU A 216 -9.29 6.66 -17.79
CA LEU A 216 -8.16 7.57 -17.77
C LEU A 216 -6.89 6.77 -18.07
N VAL A 217 -6.24 7.08 -19.19
CA VAL A 217 -5.05 6.36 -19.66
C VAL A 217 -3.91 7.32 -19.99
N ARG A 218 -2.68 6.87 -19.74
CA ARG A 218 -1.47 7.56 -20.19
C ARG A 218 -0.39 6.52 -20.50
N VAL A 219 0.33 6.72 -21.60
CA VAL A 219 1.54 5.93 -21.89
C VAL A 219 2.74 6.85 -21.78
N GLN A 220 3.72 6.45 -20.97
CA GLN A 220 5.02 7.11 -20.91
C GLN A 220 6.05 6.20 -21.57
N THR A 221 6.89 6.79 -22.42
CA THR A 221 8.04 6.11 -23.02
C THR A 221 9.31 6.76 -22.51
N GLN A 222 10.14 5.97 -21.85
CA GLN A 222 11.47 6.35 -21.40
C GLN A 222 12.48 5.89 -22.44
N HIS A 223 13.22 6.82 -23.02
CA HIS A 223 14.28 6.57 -24.00
C HIS A 223 15.63 6.66 -23.30
N HIS A 224 16.34 5.54 -23.23
CA HIS A 224 17.68 5.48 -22.66
C HIS A 224 18.74 5.76 -23.74
N SER A 225 19.84 6.41 -23.34
CA SER A 225 20.95 6.78 -24.21
C SER A 225 21.55 5.63 -25.05
N HIS A 226 21.47 4.40 -24.56
CA HIS A 226 22.00 3.20 -25.25
C HIS A 226 20.97 2.51 -26.17
N GLY A 227 19.89 3.21 -26.58
CA GLY A 227 18.90 2.71 -27.53
C GLY A 227 17.80 1.81 -26.94
N GLY A 228 17.86 1.52 -25.64
CA GLY A 228 16.79 0.83 -24.92
C GLY A 228 15.59 1.76 -24.67
N LYS A 229 14.37 1.24 -24.82
CA LYS A 229 13.15 1.96 -24.44
C LYS A 229 12.33 1.17 -23.43
N VAL A 230 11.77 1.86 -22.45
CA VAL A 230 10.83 1.31 -21.47
C VAL A 230 9.50 2.03 -21.65
N GLN A 231 8.42 1.28 -21.78
CA GLN A 231 7.07 1.83 -21.92
C GLN A 231 6.22 1.43 -20.72
N GLU A 232 5.56 2.41 -20.14
CA GLU A 232 4.70 2.28 -18.97
C GLU A 232 3.29 2.76 -19.33
N LEU A 233 2.30 1.90 -19.10
CA LEU A 233 0.88 2.23 -19.20
C LEU A 233 0.33 2.52 -17.81
N PHE A 234 -0.13 3.75 -17.64
CA PHE A 234 -0.85 4.20 -16.46
C PHE A 234 -2.34 4.11 -16.74
N LEU A 235 -3.06 3.51 -15.80
CA LEU A 235 -4.52 3.43 -15.77
C LEU A 235 -5.02 4.17 -14.54
N GLY A 236 -6.23 4.72 -14.64
CA GLY A 236 -6.86 5.51 -13.59
C GLY A 236 -6.84 4.81 -12.23
N ASP A 237 -6.71 5.59 -11.16
CA ASP A 237 -6.86 5.13 -9.78
C ASP A 237 -8.22 4.47 -9.53
N ILE A 238 -8.29 3.69 -8.46
CA ILE A 238 -9.52 3.07 -7.98
C ILE A 238 -9.89 3.67 -6.63
N HIS A 239 -11.17 3.84 -6.39
CA HIS A 239 -11.61 4.38 -5.11
C HIS A 239 -11.19 3.49 -3.93
N THR A 240 -10.74 4.11 -2.84
CA THR A 240 -10.30 3.40 -1.63
C THR A 240 -11.45 2.71 -0.90
N ASP A 241 -12.62 3.33 -0.86
CA ASP A 241 -13.89 2.68 -0.51
C ASP A 241 -14.38 1.78 -1.64
N TRP A 242 -14.61 0.50 -1.32
CA TRP A 242 -15.14 -0.54 -2.19
C TRP A 242 -16.46 -0.15 -2.86
N ILE A 243 -17.38 0.46 -2.12
CA ILE A 243 -18.76 0.72 -2.59
C ILE A 243 -18.77 1.78 -3.70
N GLN A 244 -17.80 2.70 -3.68
CA GLN A 244 -17.71 3.82 -4.62
C GLN A 244 -17.01 3.44 -5.94
N ARG A 245 -16.38 2.27 -6.05
CA ARG A 245 -15.50 1.92 -7.19
C ARG A 245 -16.17 1.85 -8.55
N THR A 246 -17.46 1.54 -8.59
CA THR A 246 -18.23 1.46 -9.84
C THR A 246 -18.68 2.83 -10.34
N LEU A 247 -18.74 3.83 -9.46
CA LEU A 247 -19.15 5.19 -9.75
C LEU A 247 -17.97 6.17 -9.79
N HIS A 248 -16.80 5.74 -9.32
CA HIS A 248 -15.59 6.56 -9.25
C HIS A 248 -15.13 7.01 -10.64
N ARG A 249 -14.89 8.31 -10.77
CA ARG A 249 -14.14 8.88 -11.89
C ARG A 249 -12.68 9.04 -11.46
N PRO A 250 -11.74 8.31 -12.09
CA PRO A 250 -10.33 8.43 -11.75
C PRO A 250 -9.79 9.85 -11.94
N THR A 251 -8.92 10.26 -11.02
CA THR A 251 -8.21 11.55 -11.03
C THR A 251 -6.70 11.41 -10.79
N GLY A 252 -6.26 10.19 -10.44
CA GLY A 252 -4.88 9.78 -10.34
C GLY A 252 -4.63 8.51 -11.14
N TYR A 253 -3.49 7.87 -10.89
CA TYR A 253 -3.11 6.62 -11.55
C TYR A 253 -2.74 5.54 -10.54
N GLN A 254 -3.02 4.29 -10.90
CA GLN A 254 -2.45 3.13 -10.22
C GLN A 254 -0.96 2.97 -10.55
N GLN A 255 -0.32 2.00 -9.89
CA GLN A 255 0.99 1.53 -10.34
C GLN A 255 0.97 1.19 -11.84
N PRO A 256 1.96 1.66 -12.62
CA PRO A 256 1.97 1.44 -14.06
C PRO A 256 2.22 -0.03 -14.41
N LEU A 257 1.57 -0.47 -15.48
CA LEU A 257 1.92 -1.70 -16.18
C LEU A 257 3.09 -1.41 -17.12
N GLN A 258 3.98 -2.38 -17.35
CA GLN A 258 5.04 -2.24 -18.35
C GLN A 258 4.71 -3.03 -19.62
N ASN A 259 5.11 -2.50 -20.77
CA ASN A 259 4.93 -3.21 -22.03
C ASN A 259 5.77 -4.49 -22.04
N ALA A 260 5.15 -5.63 -22.33
CA ALA A 260 5.80 -6.94 -22.31
C ALA A 260 7.03 -7.04 -23.23
N MET A 261 7.11 -6.22 -24.28
CA MET A 261 8.24 -6.17 -25.21
C MET A 261 9.19 -5.00 -24.95
N HIS A 262 8.77 -4.01 -24.18
CA HIS A 262 9.52 -2.78 -23.89
C HIS A 262 9.46 -2.47 -22.40
N HIS A 263 10.10 -3.31 -21.59
CA HIS A 263 10.14 -3.22 -20.14
C HIS A 263 11.57 -3.17 -19.61
N ILE A 264 11.72 -2.95 -18.31
CA ILE A 264 13.03 -2.97 -17.67
C ILE A 264 13.56 -4.40 -17.60
N HIS A 265 14.73 -4.66 -18.19
CA HIS A 265 15.34 -5.98 -18.20
C HIS A 265 16.46 -6.13 -17.14
N PRO A 266 16.55 -7.29 -16.46
CA PRO A 266 15.59 -8.41 -16.49
C PRO A 266 14.35 -8.15 -15.61
N CYS A 267 13.16 -8.60 -16.06
CA CYS A 267 11.95 -8.64 -15.23
C CYS A 267 11.32 -10.04 -15.21
N PRO A 268 11.71 -10.90 -14.25
CA PRO A 268 11.17 -12.25 -14.14
C PRO A 268 9.65 -12.30 -13.94
N VAL A 269 9.10 -11.38 -13.14
CA VAL A 269 7.64 -11.27 -12.90
C VAL A 269 6.90 -10.93 -14.19
N CYS A 270 7.42 -10.02 -15.01
CA CYS A 270 6.81 -9.64 -16.28
C CYS A 270 6.65 -10.86 -17.20
N ALA A 271 7.66 -11.73 -17.26
CA ALA A 271 7.60 -12.96 -18.06
C ALA A 271 6.56 -13.96 -17.53
N LEU A 272 6.43 -14.11 -16.21
CA LEU A 272 5.42 -14.98 -15.59
C LEU A 272 4.01 -14.45 -15.88
N VAL A 273 3.78 -13.15 -15.70
CA VAL A 273 2.48 -12.50 -15.93
C VAL A 273 2.12 -12.47 -17.41
N TYR A 274 3.09 -12.28 -18.31
CA TYR A 274 2.87 -12.32 -19.75
C TYR A 274 2.44 -13.71 -20.25
N ARG A 275 3.00 -14.78 -19.68
CA ARG A 275 2.73 -16.18 -20.07
C ARG A 275 1.51 -16.79 -19.38
N SER A 276 0.86 -16.05 -18.48
CA SER A 276 -0.28 -16.57 -17.73
C SER A 276 -1.51 -16.74 -18.62
N SER A 277 -2.50 -17.46 -18.08
CA SER A 277 -3.84 -17.58 -18.66
C SER A 277 -4.86 -17.58 -17.53
N GLU A 278 -6.14 -17.39 -17.85
CA GLU A 278 -7.22 -17.39 -16.85
C GLU A 278 -7.25 -18.68 -16.01
N LYS A 279 -6.79 -19.81 -16.57
CA LYS A 279 -6.69 -21.12 -15.87
C LYS A 279 -5.33 -21.36 -15.20
N ARG A 280 -4.30 -20.61 -15.57
CA ARG A 280 -2.94 -20.74 -15.05
C ARG A 280 -2.45 -19.35 -14.61
N PRO A 281 -2.93 -18.86 -13.46
CA PRO A 281 -2.44 -17.61 -12.87
C PRO A 281 -0.95 -17.75 -12.55
N PRO A 282 -0.16 -16.67 -12.66
CA PRO A 282 1.25 -16.71 -12.35
C PRO A 282 1.44 -16.83 -10.83
N VAL A 283 2.30 -17.74 -10.38
CA VAL A 283 2.71 -17.82 -8.97
C VAL A 283 4.03 -17.08 -8.85
N LEU A 284 4.05 -15.98 -8.09
CA LEU A 284 5.24 -15.15 -7.96
C LEU A 284 6.21 -15.73 -6.93
N PRO A 285 7.53 -15.55 -7.12
CA PRO A 285 8.51 -15.97 -6.14
C PRO A 285 8.33 -15.17 -4.84
N ARG A 286 8.39 -15.87 -3.71
CA ARG A 286 8.32 -15.24 -2.39
C ARG A 286 9.56 -14.37 -2.18
N SER A 287 9.33 -13.07 -1.97
CA SER A 287 10.38 -12.14 -1.52
C SER A 287 10.40 -12.13 0.01
N PRO A 288 11.58 -12.25 0.66
CA PRO A 288 11.67 -12.13 2.10
C PRO A 288 11.24 -10.73 2.54
N ALA A 289 10.50 -10.65 3.64
CA ALA A 289 10.18 -9.37 4.26
C ALA A 289 11.48 -8.75 4.78
N LEU A 290 11.77 -7.51 4.36
CA LEU A 290 12.92 -6.78 4.88
C LEU A 290 12.58 -6.17 6.24
N PRO A 291 13.52 -6.18 7.20
CA PRO A 291 13.41 -5.34 8.39
C PRO A 291 13.22 -3.87 7.98
N LEU A 292 12.29 -3.18 8.63
CA LEU A 292 12.03 -1.77 8.37
C LEU A 292 13.01 -0.91 9.18
N SER A 293 13.98 -0.30 8.51
CA SER A 293 14.86 0.75 9.05
C SER A 293 14.66 2.00 8.21
N LEU A 294 13.96 2.99 8.75
CA LEU A 294 13.56 4.18 7.99
C LEU A 294 14.68 5.19 7.81
N ASP A 295 15.79 5.05 8.54
CA ASP A 295 16.86 6.03 8.60
C ASP A 295 17.33 6.51 7.24
N GLY A 296 17.54 7.81 7.17
CA GLY A 296 18.02 8.48 5.97
C GLY A 296 16.93 9.17 5.19
N ARG A 297 17.29 9.57 3.98
CA ARG A 297 16.48 10.42 3.10
C ARG A 297 15.88 9.61 1.97
N TRP A 298 14.59 9.75 1.76
CA TRP A 298 13.81 9.03 0.76
C TRP A 298 13.17 10.01 -0.19
N VAL A 299 13.23 9.74 -1.49
CA VAL A 299 12.66 10.65 -2.50
C VAL A 299 11.79 9.91 -3.51
N SER A 300 10.79 10.60 -4.04
CA SER A 300 10.04 10.14 -5.20
C SER A 300 10.97 9.94 -6.40
N GLN A 301 10.83 8.81 -7.10
CA GLN A 301 11.60 8.54 -8.32
C GLN A 301 11.13 9.38 -9.53
N ARG A 302 9.93 9.96 -9.45
CA ARG A 302 9.25 10.64 -10.55
C ARG A 302 8.17 11.59 -10.02
N CYS A 303 7.62 12.40 -10.92
CA CYS A 303 6.42 13.18 -10.66
C CYS A 303 5.23 12.23 -10.40
N GLU A 304 4.62 12.35 -9.21
CA GLU A 304 3.48 11.54 -8.81
C GLU A 304 2.17 12.27 -9.11
N THR A 305 1.15 11.56 -9.56
CA THR A 305 -0.21 12.11 -9.72
C THR A 305 -1.06 11.73 -8.51
N ARG A 306 -1.81 12.67 -7.95
CA ARG A 306 -2.66 12.40 -6.79
C ARG A 306 -4.09 12.90 -6.98
N PRO A 307 -5.07 12.15 -6.44
CA PRO A 307 -6.42 12.68 -6.30
C PRO A 307 -6.39 14.02 -5.56
N SER A 308 -7.14 15.01 -6.06
CA SER A 308 -7.30 16.35 -5.48
C SER A 308 -6.06 17.26 -5.43
N VAL A 309 -4.85 16.71 -5.61
CA VAL A 309 -3.58 17.44 -5.57
C VAL A 309 -2.76 17.01 -6.78
N LEU A 310 -3.08 17.59 -7.94
CA LEU A 310 -2.74 17.09 -9.28
C LEU A 310 -1.38 16.38 -9.37
N PHE A 311 -0.28 17.09 -9.08
CA PHE A 311 1.08 16.54 -9.18
C PHE A 311 1.96 16.92 -8.00
N LEU A 312 2.77 15.97 -7.53
CA LEU A 312 3.73 16.23 -6.46
C LEU A 312 5.00 15.37 -6.52
N THR A 313 6.02 15.80 -5.78
CA THR A 313 7.15 14.96 -5.37
C THR A 313 7.28 14.97 -3.85
N ARG A 314 7.75 13.86 -3.29
CA ARG A 314 7.96 13.64 -1.85
C ARG A 314 9.44 13.49 -1.57
N ASP A 315 9.85 14.01 -0.42
CA ASP A 315 11.22 13.99 0.07
C ASP A 315 11.16 13.90 1.59
N PHE A 316 11.41 12.70 2.12
CA PHE A 316 11.24 12.36 3.53
C PHE A 316 12.58 12.07 4.17
N THR A 317 12.84 12.65 5.32
CA THR A 317 14.02 12.36 6.14
C THR A 317 13.56 11.74 7.44
N PHE A 318 14.13 10.59 7.81
CA PHE A 318 13.86 9.95 9.10
C PHE A 318 15.13 9.88 9.92
N ASP A 319 14.98 10.13 11.21
CA ASP A 319 15.99 9.95 12.26
C ASP A 319 15.43 8.99 13.32
N SER A 320 15.96 7.77 13.36
CA SER A 320 15.57 6.74 14.33
C SER A 320 16.09 7.02 15.72
N GLY A 321 17.21 7.75 15.86
CA GLY A 321 17.78 8.13 17.15
C GLY A 321 16.84 9.04 17.92
N GLN A 322 16.17 9.96 17.22
CA GLN A 322 15.19 10.89 17.80
C GLN A 322 13.74 10.46 17.59
N GLN A 323 13.50 9.38 16.83
CA GLN A 323 12.17 9.02 16.32
C GLN A 323 11.47 10.20 15.63
N ALA A 324 12.26 11.04 14.96
CA ALA A 324 11.82 12.26 14.32
C ALA A 324 11.76 12.06 12.81
N TRP A 325 10.87 12.79 12.15
CA TRP A 325 10.76 12.78 10.71
C TRP A 325 10.47 14.18 10.18
N GLU A 326 10.93 14.40 8.96
CA GLU A 326 10.64 15.56 8.15
C GLU A 326 10.08 15.07 6.81
N GLY A 327 9.03 15.71 6.32
CA GLY A 327 8.51 15.46 4.97
C GLY A 327 8.31 16.74 4.20
N VAL A 328 8.96 16.82 3.04
CA VAL A 328 8.80 17.90 2.07
C VAL A 328 7.98 17.39 0.89
N TYR A 329 6.84 18.04 0.67
CA TYR A 329 5.92 17.80 -0.43
C TYR A 329 5.96 19.00 -1.37
N ARG A 330 6.49 18.80 -2.58
CA ARG A 330 6.53 19.86 -3.60
C ARG A 330 5.39 19.61 -4.58
N HIS A 331 4.53 20.60 -4.78
CA HIS A 331 3.36 20.50 -5.65
C HIS A 331 3.58 21.23 -6.96
N TYR A 332 2.96 20.73 -8.02
CA TYR A 332 3.14 21.21 -9.38
C TYR A 332 1.81 21.25 -10.13
N SER A 333 1.73 22.13 -11.13
CA SER A 333 0.56 22.26 -12.00
C SER A 333 0.62 21.33 -13.23
N ASP A 334 1.80 20.77 -13.52
CA ASP A 334 2.06 19.97 -14.71
C ASP A 334 2.61 18.56 -14.39
N PRO A 335 2.34 17.58 -15.27
CA PRO A 335 2.75 16.18 -15.06
C PRO A 335 4.26 15.93 -15.20
N ALA A 336 5.04 16.92 -15.65
CA ALA A 336 6.50 16.85 -15.68
C ALA A 336 7.12 17.43 -14.40
N CYS A 337 6.31 17.95 -13.47
CA CYS A 337 6.77 18.62 -12.26
C CYS A 337 7.76 19.77 -12.56
N SER A 338 7.46 20.56 -13.60
CA SER A 338 8.30 21.67 -14.07
C SER A 338 7.82 23.05 -13.58
N GLN A 339 6.55 23.18 -13.23
CA GLN A 339 5.88 24.40 -12.80
C GLN A 339 5.43 24.26 -11.34
N PRO A 340 6.26 24.70 -10.37
CA PRO A 340 5.95 24.57 -8.96
C PRO A 340 4.79 25.49 -8.55
N THR A 341 3.92 25.02 -7.66
CA THR A 341 2.78 25.80 -7.14
C THR A 341 2.95 26.15 -5.67
N PHE A 342 3.20 25.16 -4.81
CA PHE A 342 3.56 25.36 -3.40
C PHE A 342 4.34 24.18 -2.84
N THR A 343 5.13 24.43 -1.81
CA THR A 343 5.88 23.42 -1.06
C THR A 343 5.36 23.38 0.37
N LEU A 344 5.05 22.18 0.85
CA LEU A 344 4.68 21.93 2.25
C LEU A 344 5.82 21.18 2.91
N ARG A 345 6.31 21.69 4.03
CA ARG A 345 7.33 21.04 4.85
C ARG A 345 6.73 20.73 6.22
N ALA A 346 6.66 19.46 6.55
CA ALA A 346 6.07 18.94 7.78
C ALA A 346 7.15 18.32 8.65
N PHE A 347 7.06 18.52 9.96
CA PHE A 347 7.96 17.94 10.94
C PHE A 347 7.19 17.33 12.10
N GLY A 348 7.71 16.25 12.65
CA GLY A 348 7.29 15.72 13.93
C GLY A 348 7.94 14.40 14.28
N HIS A 349 7.19 13.53 14.97
CA HIS A 349 7.72 12.28 15.51
C HIS A 349 6.91 11.09 15.00
N TYR A 350 7.54 9.92 14.95
CA TYR A 350 6.89 8.69 14.55
C TYR A 350 7.08 7.59 15.57
N ALA A 351 6.11 6.68 15.65
CA ALA A 351 6.21 5.47 16.45
C ALA A 351 5.88 4.26 15.58
N GLN A 352 6.75 3.26 15.61
CA GLN A 352 6.48 1.96 15.02
C GLN A 352 5.53 1.17 15.92
N GLY A 353 4.45 0.66 15.33
CA GLY A 353 3.52 -0.27 15.95
C GLY A 353 3.82 -1.72 15.56
N ASN A 354 2.82 -2.58 15.78
CA ASN A 354 2.92 -4.00 15.44
C ASN A 354 2.96 -4.23 13.91
N PRO A 355 3.42 -5.42 13.47
CA PRO A 355 3.17 -5.89 12.12
C PRO A 355 1.67 -5.83 11.80
N SER A 356 1.31 -5.47 10.55
CA SER A 356 -0.09 -5.38 10.19
C SER A 356 -0.75 -6.75 10.11
N ALA A 357 -1.91 -6.89 10.74
CA ALA A 357 -2.74 -8.09 10.61
C ALA A 357 -3.40 -8.21 9.22
N LYS A 358 -3.47 -7.12 8.44
CA LYS A 358 -4.15 -7.09 7.13
C LYS A 358 -3.22 -7.47 5.98
N ILE A 359 -1.92 -7.15 6.08
CA ILE A 359 -0.96 -7.33 4.99
C ILE A 359 0.35 -7.84 5.56
N LEU A 360 0.69 -9.10 5.24
CA LEU A 360 1.93 -9.72 5.69
C LEU A 360 3.16 -8.97 5.16
N GLY A 361 4.19 -8.87 6.00
CA GLY A 361 5.47 -8.20 5.68
C GLY A 361 5.41 -6.67 5.73
N THR A 362 4.45 -6.11 6.45
CA THR A 362 4.25 -4.66 6.58
C THR A 362 4.12 -4.27 8.05
N SER A 363 4.44 -3.03 8.39
CA SER A 363 4.32 -2.54 9.77
C SER A 363 3.46 -1.30 9.84
N GLU A 364 2.70 -1.22 10.93
CA GLU A 364 1.88 -0.06 11.23
C GLU A 364 2.73 1.04 11.86
N PHE A 365 2.52 2.28 11.45
CA PHE A 365 3.19 3.46 12.03
C PHE A 365 2.17 4.50 12.46
N VAL A 366 2.54 5.32 13.44
CA VAL A 366 1.80 6.52 13.79
C VAL A 366 2.73 7.70 13.67
N PHE A 367 2.40 8.62 12.77
CA PHE A 367 3.10 9.89 12.60
C PHE A 367 2.34 10.97 13.34
N LYS A 368 3.02 11.66 14.26
CA LYS A 368 2.53 12.89 14.86
C LYS A 368 3.16 14.06 14.12
N VAL A 369 2.34 14.88 13.49
CA VAL A 369 2.78 16.13 12.86
C VAL A 369 2.61 17.25 13.87
N SER A 370 3.70 17.94 14.17
CA SER A 370 3.73 19.01 15.18
C SER A 370 4.01 20.38 14.59
N GLN A 371 4.72 20.44 13.47
CA GLN A 371 5.08 21.69 12.80
C GLN A 371 4.85 21.55 11.31
N VAL A 372 4.35 22.61 10.68
CA VAL A 372 4.22 22.70 9.23
C VAL A 372 4.56 24.10 8.78
N SER A 373 5.41 24.21 7.78
CA SER A 373 5.64 25.42 7.00
C SER A 373 5.18 25.24 5.56
N VAL A 374 4.79 26.33 4.92
CA VAL A 374 4.36 26.37 3.52
C VAL A 374 5.06 27.50 2.79
N THR A 375 5.60 27.20 1.62
CA THR A 375 6.14 28.19 0.67
C THR A 375 5.29 28.19 -0.58
N THR A 376 4.72 29.32 -0.95
CA THR A 376 3.85 29.41 -2.15
C THR A 376 4.61 30.05 -3.31
N MET A 377 4.64 29.38 -4.46
CA MET A 377 5.25 29.89 -5.70
C MET A 377 4.21 30.46 -6.69
N ASP A 378 2.92 30.16 -6.47
CA ASP A 378 1.84 30.62 -7.33
C ASP A 378 1.18 31.90 -6.80
N LYS A 379 1.20 32.97 -7.60
CA LYS A 379 0.62 34.28 -7.27
C LYS A 379 -0.88 34.25 -6.97
N GLN A 380 -1.64 33.35 -7.60
CA GLN A 380 -3.08 33.21 -7.34
C GLN A 380 -3.32 32.54 -5.99
N ILE A 381 -2.50 31.55 -5.63
CA ILE A 381 -2.56 30.93 -4.30
C ILE A 381 -2.18 31.96 -3.22
N VAL A 382 -1.14 32.77 -3.42
CA VAL A 382 -0.79 33.85 -2.48
C VAL A 382 -1.97 34.80 -2.26
N LYS A 383 -2.62 35.25 -3.34
CA LYS A 383 -3.82 36.11 -3.27
C LYS A 383 -4.98 35.44 -2.54
N LEU A 384 -5.15 34.13 -2.70
CA LEU A 384 -6.17 33.37 -1.98
C LEU A 384 -5.86 33.30 -0.48
N LEU A 385 -4.62 33.01 -0.12
CA LEU A 385 -4.18 32.86 1.27
C LEU A 385 -4.22 34.20 2.03
N ASN A 386 -3.90 35.32 1.37
CA ASN A 386 -4.04 36.65 1.96
C ASN A 386 -5.50 37.10 2.20
N LYS A 387 -6.49 36.40 1.63
CA LYS A 387 -7.92 36.63 1.93
C LYS A 387 -8.44 35.80 3.09
N THR A 388 -7.60 34.97 3.70
CA THR A 388 -8.01 34.12 4.83
C THR A 388 -8.22 34.94 6.09
N ARG A 389 -9.05 34.41 7.00
CA ARG A 389 -9.29 35.07 8.29
C ARG A 389 -7.99 35.14 9.09
N PRO A 390 -7.72 36.26 9.80
CA PRO A 390 -6.56 36.37 10.66
C PRO A 390 -6.43 35.19 11.63
N GLY A 391 -5.22 34.66 11.77
CA GLY A 391 -4.91 33.58 12.72
C GLY A 391 -5.47 32.19 12.34
N LYS A 392 -5.91 31.98 11.09
CA LYS A 392 -6.42 30.68 10.62
C LYS A 392 -5.54 29.99 9.57
N CYS A 393 -4.51 30.65 9.09
CA CYS A 393 -3.62 30.13 8.05
C CYS A 393 -2.32 30.96 8.00
N GLY A 394 -1.52 30.87 9.06
CA GLY A 394 -0.33 31.72 9.21
C GLY A 394 -0.66 33.18 9.55
N PRO A 395 0.34 34.07 9.53
CA PRO A 395 0.17 35.49 9.82
C PRO A 395 -0.74 36.16 8.78
N ALA A 396 -1.68 36.98 9.26
CA ALA A 396 -2.67 37.64 8.41
C ALA A 396 -1.99 38.61 7.42
N GLY A 397 -2.28 38.47 6.13
CA GLY A 397 -1.70 39.32 5.08
C GLY A 397 -0.20 39.14 4.85
N GLY A 398 0.44 38.17 5.51
CA GLY A 398 1.88 37.93 5.44
C GLY A 398 2.31 36.98 4.32
N TRP A 399 1.39 36.52 3.46
CA TRP A 399 1.76 35.59 2.39
C TRP A 399 2.41 36.34 1.23
N GLU A 400 3.61 35.90 0.88
CA GLU A 400 4.41 36.40 -0.23
C GLU A 400 4.92 35.23 -1.08
N GLU A 401 5.16 35.50 -2.36
CA GLU A 401 5.67 34.51 -3.30
C GLU A 401 7.10 34.11 -2.93
N GLY A 402 7.37 32.81 -2.83
CA GLY A 402 8.68 32.27 -2.50
C GLY A 402 9.09 32.40 -1.03
N VAL A 403 8.25 32.99 -0.18
CA VAL A 403 8.52 33.15 1.26
C VAL A 403 7.86 32.02 2.04
N GLU A 404 8.65 31.37 2.91
CA GLU A 404 8.16 30.33 3.79
C GLU A 404 7.34 30.93 4.94
N GLN A 405 6.17 30.36 5.22
CA GLN A 405 5.28 30.74 6.31
C GLN A 405 5.08 29.56 7.26
N ASP A 406 5.31 29.79 8.56
CA ASP A 406 5.03 28.81 9.62
C ASP A 406 3.53 28.84 9.97
N LEU A 407 2.90 27.67 9.90
CA LEU A 407 1.50 27.46 10.23
C LEU A 407 1.28 26.96 11.67
N THR A 408 2.36 26.65 12.38
CA THR A 408 2.32 26.14 13.76
C THR A 408 1.60 27.11 14.72
N PRO A 409 1.86 28.43 14.70
CA PRO A 409 1.18 29.38 15.60
C PRO A 409 -0.32 29.51 15.38
N THR A 410 -0.84 29.06 14.23
CA THR A 410 -2.26 29.14 13.88
C THR A 410 -2.95 27.77 13.89
N ASP A 411 -2.33 26.77 14.50
CA ASP A 411 -2.82 25.38 14.54
C ASP A 411 -3.10 24.80 13.13
N GLY A 412 -2.29 25.22 12.15
CA GLY A 412 -2.39 24.81 10.74
C GLY A 412 -3.07 25.86 9.84
N CYS A 413 -3.62 25.36 8.73
CA CYS A 413 -4.32 26.16 7.73
C CYS A 413 -5.50 25.39 7.15
N THR A 414 -6.73 25.73 7.56
CA THR A 414 -7.94 25.01 7.13
C THR A 414 -8.19 25.10 5.62
N VAL A 415 -7.82 26.23 4.99
CA VAL A 415 -7.97 26.42 3.53
C VAL A 415 -7.09 25.46 2.73
N LEU A 416 -5.94 25.07 3.29
CA LEU A 416 -5.04 24.07 2.72
C LEU A 416 -5.34 22.65 3.25
N GLY A 417 -6.38 22.47 4.08
CA GLY A 417 -6.72 21.19 4.71
C GLY A 417 -5.72 20.73 5.78
N ILE A 418 -4.88 21.64 6.29
CA ILE A 418 -3.85 21.36 7.29
C ILE A 418 -4.39 21.69 8.67
N LYS A 419 -4.30 20.75 9.61
CA LYS A 419 -4.66 20.93 11.01
C LYS A 419 -3.52 20.47 11.89
N LEU A 420 -3.11 21.28 12.85
CA LEU A 420 -2.05 20.93 13.79
C LEU A 420 -2.52 20.96 15.26
N PRO A 421 -1.85 20.18 16.12
CA PRO A 421 -1.13 18.96 15.76
C PRO A 421 -2.12 17.89 15.24
N HIS A 422 -1.66 17.00 14.36
CA HIS A 422 -2.47 15.84 13.96
C HIS A 422 -1.68 14.54 13.96
N LYS A 423 -2.42 13.43 14.00
CA LYS A 423 -1.86 12.08 13.90
C LYS A 423 -2.29 11.47 12.58
N GLU A 424 -1.35 10.80 11.93
CA GLU A 424 -1.59 10.00 10.74
C GLU A 424 -1.22 8.55 11.02
N PHE A 425 -2.19 7.66 10.77
CA PHE A 425 -2.03 6.23 10.90
C PHE A 425 -1.58 5.67 9.55
N GLU A 426 -0.32 5.28 9.47
CA GLU A 426 0.33 4.87 8.23
C GLU A 426 0.66 3.38 8.16
N LEU A 427 0.87 2.89 6.95
CA LEU A 427 1.28 1.52 6.68
C LEU A 427 2.54 1.52 5.83
N LEU A 428 3.64 0.96 6.36
CA LEU A 428 4.93 1.00 5.70
C LEU A 428 5.43 -0.40 5.33
N LYS A 429 6.14 -0.46 4.20
CA LYS A 429 6.80 -1.67 3.70
C LYS A 429 8.10 -1.29 3.00
N MET A 430 9.11 -2.15 3.14
CA MET A 430 10.34 -2.07 2.34
C MET A 430 10.47 -3.26 1.41
N GLU A 431 10.97 -2.98 0.21
CA GLU A 431 11.33 -4.00 -0.78
C GLU A 431 12.63 -3.62 -1.50
N LEU A 432 13.22 -4.58 -2.20
CA LEU A 432 14.27 -4.30 -3.18
C LEU A 432 13.67 -4.20 -4.57
N ASP A 433 14.14 -3.25 -5.37
CA ASP A 433 13.91 -3.27 -6.81
C ASP A 433 14.78 -4.35 -7.50
N HIS A 434 14.65 -4.45 -8.81
CA HIS A 434 15.40 -5.39 -9.65
C HIS A 434 16.92 -5.12 -9.66
N ARG A 435 17.36 -3.89 -9.33
CA ARG A 435 18.76 -3.48 -9.19
C ARG A 435 19.25 -3.54 -7.75
N LYS A 436 18.44 -4.10 -6.83
CA LYS A 436 18.73 -4.18 -5.40
C LYS A 436 18.77 -2.83 -4.68
N HIS A 437 18.15 -1.80 -5.24
CA HIS A 437 17.91 -0.55 -4.50
C HIS A 437 16.73 -0.71 -3.55
N LEU A 438 16.83 -0.05 -2.40
CA LEU A 438 15.81 -0.07 -1.38
C LEU A 438 14.64 0.85 -1.78
N LEU A 439 13.43 0.29 -1.69
CA LEU A 439 12.17 0.97 -1.96
C LEU A 439 11.37 1.08 -0.66
N LEU A 440 10.91 2.29 -0.34
CA LEU A 440 9.97 2.54 0.76
C LEU A 440 8.57 2.77 0.20
N PHE A 441 7.63 1.92 0.61
CA PHE A 441 6.21 2.09 0.33
C PHE A 441 5.52 2.68 1.56
N THR A 442 4.73 3.72 1.33
CA THR A 442 3.86 4.36 2.33
C THR A 442 2.39 4.13 1.97
N GLY A 443 1.49 4.24 2.94
CA GLY A 443 0.08 3.88 2.79
C GLY A 443 -0.65 4.79 1.79
N GLU A 444 -1.45 4.21 0.90
CA GLU A 444 -2.23 4.96 -0.08
C GLU A 444 -3.16 6.00 0.58
N ARG A 445 -3.22 7.22 0.05
CA ARG A 445 -4.10 8.25 0.59
C ARG A 445 -5.55 7.99 0.15
N PRO A 446 -6.53 8.28 1.02
CA PRO A 446 -7.94 8.20 0.64
C PRO A 446 -8.27 9.02 -0.61
N THR A 447 -8.98 8.41 -1.56
CA THR A 447 -9.38 9.07 -2.82
C THR A 447 -10.41 10.17 -2.61
N ASP A 448 -11.12 10.16 -1.48
CA ASP A 448 -12.07 11.20 -1.07
C ASP A 448 -11.40 12.44 -0.43
N GLY A 449 -10.06 12.45 -0.36
CA GLY A 449 -9.29 13.54 0.23
C GLY A 449 -9.28 13.55 1.76
N THR A 450 -9.89 12.56 2.43
CA THR A 450 -9.82 12.46 3.89
C THR A 450 -8.42 12.05 4.37
N SER A 451 -8.15 12.32 5.65
CA SER A 451 -6.89 11.93 6.29
C SER A 451 -7.04 10.60 7.06
N PRO A 452 -5.99 9.75 7.12
CA PRO A 452 -5.97 8.54 7.94
C PRO A 452 -5.76 8.91 9.42
N ASP A 453 -6.72 9.62 9.99
CA ASP A 453 -6.67 10.26 11.31
C ASP A 453 -6.94 9.32 12.50
N ARG A 454 -7.29 8.06 12.22
CA ARG A 454 -7.67 7.06 13.21
C ARG A 454 -7.27 5.65 12.75
N PRO A 455 -7.11 4.66 13.66
CA PRO A 455 -6.69 3.31 13.30
C PRO A 455 -7.58 2.63 12.24
N LEU A 456 -8.91 2.85 12.31
CA LEU A 456 -9.86 2.26 11.36
C LEU A 456 -9.67 2.79 9.93
N ARG A 457 -9.13 4.01 9.78
CA ARG A 457 -8.83 4.64 8.48
C ARG A 457 -7.39 4.42 8.02
N ARG A 458 -6.62 3.57 8.70
CA ARG A 458 -5.27 3.21 8.26
C ARG A 458 -5.33 2.64 6.84
N PRO A 459 -4.44 3.08 5.93
CA PRO A 459 -4.37 2.56 4.57
C PRO A 459 -4.20 1.04 4.52
N THR A 460 -4.69 0.44 3.43
CA THR A 460 -4.62 -1.02 3.17
C THR A 460 -3.98 -1.33 1.83
N SER A 461 -3.23 -0.38 1.30
CA SER A 461 -2.54 -0.39 0.02
C SER A 461 -1.46 0.67 0.05
N PHE A 462 -0.69 0.80 -1.03
CA PHE A 462 0.51 1.62 -1.06
C PHE A 462 0.49 2.66 -2.18
N GLN A 463 1.12 3.78 -1.90
CA GLN A 463 1.47 4.79 -2.90
C GLN A 463 2.62 4.27 -3.78
N ALA A 464 3.03 5.09 -4.77
CA ALA A 464 4.28 4.84 -5.46
C ALA A 464 5.46 4.75 -4.48
N PRO A 465 6.44 3.85 -4.71
CA PRO A 465 7.56 3.72 -3.81
C PRO A 465 8.51 4.92 -3.92
N MET A 466 9.14 5.25 -2.80
CA MET A 466 10.26 6.18 -2.70
C MET A 466 11.57 5.39 -2.67
N VAL A 467 12.67 6.03 -3.09
CA VAL A 467 14.01 5.45 -3.07
C VAL A 467 14.87 6.13 -2.03
N LEU A 468 15.76 5.36 -1.42
CA LEU A 468 16.78 5.91 -0.54
C LEU A 468 17.76 6.77 -1.36
N CYS A 469 17.91 8.03 -0.98
CA CYS A 469 18.93 8.93 -1.49
C CYS A 469 20.29 8.51 -0.93
N SER A 470 21.10 7.88 -1.76
CA SER A 470 22.52 7.73 -1.48
C SER A 470 23.21 9.10 -1.65
N GLY A 471 23.65 9.72 -0.56
CA GLY A 471 24.89 10.50 -0.64
C GLY A 471 25.99 9.54 -1.11
N GLY A 472 26.90 9.98 -1.97
CA GLY A 472 27.88 9.10 -2.64
C GLY A 472 28.48 8.04 -1.71
N ASP A 473 28.49 6.80 -2.17
CA ASP A 473 29.08 5.62 -1.54
C ASP A 473 28.86 5.44 -0.03
N MET A 474 27.69 4.91 0.35
CA MET A 474 27.71 3.91 1.41
C MET A 474 28.25 2.61 0.82
N GLN A 475 29.58 2.48 0.78
CA GLN A 475 30.20 1.18 0.85
C GLN A 475 29.58 0.48 2.07
N PHE A 476 28.83 -0.59 1.83
CA PHE A 476 28.64 -1.60 2.86
C PHE A 476 30.04 -2.07 3.22
N SER A 477 30.61 -1.49 4.30
CA SER A 477 31.72 -2.09 5.00
C SER A 477 31.21 -3.43 5.49
N HIS A 478 31.48 -4.47 4.70
CA HIS A 478 31.65 -5.80 5.23
C HIS A 478 32.77 -5.71 6.26
N SER A 479 32.42 -5.35 7.49
CA SER A 479 33.22 -5.74 8.64
C SER A 479 33.10 -7.25 8.71
N GLY A 480 33.98 -7.91 7.95
CA GLY A 480 34.29 -9.31 8.09
C GLY A 480 34.88 -9.53 9.47
N LYS A 481 34.03 -9.61 10.51
CA LYS A 481 34.33 -10.47 11.63
C LYS A 481 34.11 -11.89 11.13
N GLN A 482 35.21 -12.42 10.59
CA GLN A 482 35.44 -13.82 10.36
C GLN A 482 35.09 -14.56 11.65
N LEU A 483 33.86 -15.07 11.74
CA LEU A 483 33.50 -16.11 12.68
C LEU A 483 34.38 -17.31 12.33
N LYS A 484 35.49 -17.45 13.08
CA LYS A 484 36.25 -18.69 13.13
C LYS A 484 35.25 -19.80 13.45
N LEU A 485 34.95 -20.60 12.44
CA LEU A 485 34.28 -21.87 12.58
C LEU A 485 35.25 -22.78 13.33
N SER A 486 35.17 -22.79 14.65
CA SER A 486 35.84 -23.79 15.48
C SER A 486 35.18 -25.13 15.20
N SER A 487 35.94 -26.02 14.56
CA SER A 487 35.65 -27.44 14.47
C SER A 487 35.43 -28.01 15.88
N GLY A 488 34.20 -28.45 16.15
CA GLY A 488 33.82 -29.13 17.38
C GLY A 488 32.98 -30.36 17.04
N VAL A 489 33.61 -31.32 16.36
CA VAL A 489 33.13 -32.71 16.35
C VAL A 489 33.48 -33.26 17.72
N GLU A 490 32.57 -33.11 18.69
CA GLU A 490 32.48 -33.90 19.92
C GLU A 490 31.33 -33.35 20.78
N LYS A 491 30.19 -34.05 20.74
CA LYS A 491 29.05 -34.08 21.71
C LYS A 491 27.70 -34.38 21.03
N VAL A 492 27.68 -35.31 20.08
CA VAL A 492 26.43 -35.95 19.60
C VAL A 492 26.17 -37.29 20.30
N THR A 493 27.09 -37.76 21.16
CA THR A 493 26.96 -39.06 21.85
C THR A 493 26.28 -39.02 23.22
N GLN A 494 25.83 -37.87 23.74
CA GLN A 494 25.16 -37.80 25.06
C GLN A 494 23.65 -37.51 25.05
N VAL A 495 23.06 -37.14 23.89
CA VAL A 495 21.60 -36.87 23.82
C VAL A 495 20.81 -38.06 23.28
N VAL A 496 21.46 -38.98 22.55
CA VAL A 496 20.82 -40.21 22.04
C VAL A 496 20.71 -41.29 23.13
N LEU A 497 21.56 -41.26 24.16
CA LEU A 497 21.51 -42.21 25.28
C LEU A 497 20.43 -41.90 26.33
N LEU A 498 19.92 -40.67 26.39
CA LEU A 498 18.85 -40.27 27.33
C LEU A 498 17.43 -40.50 26.79
N TRP A 499 17.28 -40.76 25.48
CA TRP A 499 15.99 -41.13 24.88
C TRP A 499 15.74 -42.65 24.87
N PHE A 500 16.79 -43.47 24.84
CA PHE A 500 16.63 -44.93 24.95
C PHE A 500 16.40 -45.42 26.38
N ALA A 501 16.79 -44.64 27.40
CA ALA A 501 16.55 -44.99 28.81
C ALA A 501 15.10 -44.73 29.28
N SER A 502 14.35 -43.84 28.63
CA SER A 502 12.95 -43.57 28.98
C SER A 502 11.94 -44.49 28.30
N VAL A 503 12.34 -45.18 27.23
CA VAL A 503 11.48 -46.14 26.50
C VAL A 503 11.64 -47.58 27.00
N LEU A 504 12.77 -47.94 27.64
CA LEU A 504 12.91 -49.24 28.31
C LEU A 504 12.33 -49.29 29.74
N CYS A 505 12.02 -48.16 30.37
CA CYS A 505 11.45 -48.15 31.73
C CYS A 505 9.90 -48.24 31.77
N CYS A 506 9.22 -48.17 30.61
CA CYS A 506 7.76 -48.29 30.50
C CYS A 506 7.26 -49.67 30.04
N ARG A 507 8.13 -50.69 29.95
CA ARG A 507 7.72 -52.07 29.62
C ARG A 507 8.10 -53.14 30.66
N LEU A 508 8.47 -52.75 31.88
CA LEU A 508 8.74 -53.67 32.99
C LEU A 508 7.93 -53.42 34.27
N CYS A 509 6.81 -52.69 34.20
CA CYS A 509 5.82 -52.62 35.28
C CYS A 509 4.44 -53.10 34.80
N VAL A 510 4.41 -54.30 34.21
CA VAL A 510 3.25 -55.19 34.28
C VAL A 510 3.73 -56.42 35.05
N TYR A 511 3.58 -56.36 36.36
CA TYR A 511 3.23 -57.48 37.23
C TYR A 511 2.56 -56.91 38.48
#